data_AF-A0AAC9WPB3-F1
#
_entry.id   AF-A0AAC9WPB3-F1
#
_cell.length_a   1.000
_cell.length_b   1.000
_cell.length_c   1.000
_cell.angle_alpha   90.00
_cell.angle_beta   90.00
_cell.angle_gamma   90.00
#
_symmetry.space_group_name_H-M   'P 1'
#
loop_
_entity.id
_entity.type
_entity.pdbx_description
1 polymer ?
#
loop_
_entity_poly.entity_id
_entity_poly.type
_entity_poly.pdbx_seq_one_letter_code
_entity_poly.pdbx_strand_id
1 'polypeptide(L)'
;MTDTSHWPASPVYKPRDYVLILELSEAGDLPPTWEEWWDDFKASEAVQRRQGFPAIRVHLHAGKYKAWLQDNSLSSSRQTLQQFAQQRLDMKRARKAERAESPSTPWTQAPALPTHCTHRPIAVLAYLLLAIALGTLLLELFDLVQGSRP
;
A
#
# COMPACT_ATOMS: atom_id res chain seq x y z
N MET A 1 24.79 -13.11 13.31
CA MET A 1 23.71 -12.80 12.34
C MET A 1 24.17 -13.30 10.99
N THR A 2 23.39 -14.18 10.34
CA THR A 2 23.70 -14.60 8.96
C THR A 2 23.48 -13.41 8.03
N ASP A 3 24.51 -13.05 7.25
CA ASP A 3 24.33 -12.03 6.22
C ASP A 3 23.41 -12.58 5.12
N THR A 4 22.28 -11.91 4.91
CA THR A 4 21.24 -12.28 3.95
C THR A 4 21.12 -11.26 2.81
N SER A 5 22.11 -10.37 2.69
CA SER A 5 22.19 -9.33 1.65
C SER A 5 22.19 -9.91 0.23
N HIS A 6 22.85 -11.06 0.05
CA HIS A 6 23.01 -11.73 -1.24
C HIS A 6 21.86 -12.69 -1.59
N TRP A 7 20.94 -12.98 -0.67
CA TRP A 7 19.85 -13.94 -0.94
C TRP A 7 18.84 -13.34 -1.91
N PRO A 8 18.42 -14.08 -2.95
CA PRO A 8 17.42 -13.60 -3.90
C PRO A 8 16.05 -13.51 -3.25
N ALA A 9 15.16 -12.69 -3.82
CA ALA A 9 13.75 -12.73 -3.49
C ALA A 9 13.10 -14.02 -4.02
N SER A 10 12.11 -14.51 -3.30
CA SER A 10 11.26 -15.61 -3.73
C SER A 10 9.80 -15.17 -3.59
N PRO A 11 9.05 -15.03 -4.69
CA PRO A 11 7.68 -14.55 -4.66
C PRO A 11 6.78 -15.56 -3.93
N VAL A 12 5.95 -15.05 -3.03
CA VAL A 12 4.97 -15.83 -2.26
C VAL A 12 3.60 -15.18 -2.37
N TYR A 13 2.57 -15.99 -2.52
CA TYR A 13 1.21 -15.53 -2.74
C TYR A 13 0.29 -15.94 -1.59
N LYS A 14 -0.63 -15.05 -1.22
CA LYS A 14 -1.79 -15.44 -0.40
C LYS A 14 -2.83 -16.12 -1.31
N PRO A 15 -3.67 -17.03 -0.80
CA PRO A 15 -4.70 -17.69 -1.61
C PRO A 15 -5.56 -16.71 -2.42
N ARG A 16 -6.02 -15.63 -1.78
CA ARG A 16 -6.82 -14.57 -2.43
C ARG A 16 -6.07 -13.80 -3.53
N ASP A 17 -4.76 -13.62 -3.37
CA ASP A 17 -3.93 -12.88 -4.31
C ASP A 17 -3.50 -13.79 -5.47
N TYR A 18 -3.43 -15.10 -5.22
CA TYR A 18 -2.99 -16.10 -6.20
C TYR A 18 -3.92 -16.18 -7.40
N VAL A 19 -5.24 -16.24 -7.20
CA VAL A 19 -6.22 -16.31 -8.30
C VAL A 19 -6.07 -15.12 -9.23
N LEU A 20 -5.95 -13.92 -8.66
CA LEU A 20 -5.78 -12.69 -9.43
C LEU A 20 -4.41 -12.62 -10.13
N ILE A 21 -3.35 -13.19 -9.54
CA ILE A 21 -2.04 -13.27 -10.18
C ILE A 21 -2.07 -14.29 -11.33
N LEU A 22 -2.76 -15.42 -11.14
CA LEU A 22 -2.95 -16.44 -12.15
C LEU A 22 -3.70 -15.89 -13.37
N GLU A 23 -4.75 -15.09 -13.16
CA GLU A 23 -5.47 -14.39 -14.24
C GLU A 23 -4.59 -13.39 -15.01
N LEU A 24 -3.59 -12.80 -14.35
CA LEU A 24 -2.66 -11.87 -14.97
C LEU A 24 -1.58 -12.61 -15.76
N SER A 25 -1.12 -13.77 -15.26
CA SER A 25 -0.04 -14.57 -15.83
C SER A 25 -0.39 -15.22 -17.16
N GLU A 26 0.64 -15.41 -17.99
CA GLU A 26 0.52 -16.20 -19.21
C GLU A 26 0.16 -17.66 -18.88
N ALA A 27 -0.58 -18.29 -19.79
CA ALA A 27 -1.04 -19.67 -19.61
C ALA A 27 0.16 -20.61 -19.44
N GLY A 28 0.22 -21.33 -18.31
CA GLY A 28 1.27 -22.30 -18.00
C GLY A 28 2.40 -21.80 -17.09
N ASP A 29 2.43 -20.50 -16.74
CA ASP A 29 3.48 -19.97 -15.85
C ASP A 29 3.33 -20.39 -14.39
N LEU A 30 2.09 -20.59 -13.96
CA LEU A 30 1.70 -20.94 -12.60
C LEU A 30 0.78 -22.17 -12.61
N PRO A 31 0.83 -23.00 -11.56
CA PRO A 31 -0.13 -24.07 -11.36
C PRO A 31 -1.59 -23.56 -11.38
N PRO A 32 -2.57 -24.42 -11.67
CA PRO A 32 -3.98 -24.02 -11.72
C PRO A 32 -4.56 -23.72 -10.33
N THR A 33 -3.96 -24.24 -9.25
CA THR A 33 -4.47 -24.07 -7.88
C THR A 33 -3.39 -23.54 -6.93
N TRP A 34 -3.83 -22.82 -5.90
CA TRP A 34 -2.91 -22.28 -4.90
C TRP A 34 -2.26 -23.40 -4.08
N GLU A 35 -3.01 -24.47 -3.78
CA GLU A 35 -2.55 -25.63 -3.03
C GLU A 35 -1.41 -26.35 -3.75
N GLU A 36 -1.57 -26.62 -5.05
CA GLU A 36 -0.53 -27.24 -5.88
C GLU A 36 0.72 -26.38 -5.95
N TRP A 37 0.55 -25.07 -6.19
CA TRP A 37 1.67 -24.13 -6.16
C TRP A 37 2.36 -24.10 -4.79
N TRP A 38 1.61 -24.14 -3.69
CA TRP A 38 2.18 -24.07 -2.35
C TRP A 38 2.97 -25.32 -1.99
N ASP A 39 2.52 -26.49 -2.44
CA ASP A 39 3.24 -27.74 -2.24
C ASP A 39 4.53 -27.78 -3.08
N ASP A 40 4.47 -27.40 -4.35
CA ASP A 40 5.65 -27.25 -5.22
C ASP A 40 6.65 -26.25 -4.65
N PHE A 41 6.15 -25.11 -4.16
CA PHE A 41 6.96 -24.08 -3.54
C PHE A 41 7.71 -24.61 -2.31
N LYS A 42 7.00 -25.28 -1.38
CA LYS A 42 7.63 -25.86 -0.19
C LYS A 42 8.68 -26.91 -0.55
N ALA A 43 8.39 -27.76 -1.54
CA ALA A 43 9.31 -28.79 -2.01
C ALA A 43 10.59 -28.16 -2.59
N SER A 44 10.44 -27.18 -3.49
CA SER A 44 11.56 -26.44 -4.10
C SER A 44 12.38 -25.71 -3.05
N GLU A 45 11.73 -25.02 -2.11
CA GLU A 45 12.40 -24.27 -1.06
C GLU A 45 13.16 -25.19 -0.08
N ALA A 46 12.62 -26.37 0.23
CA ALA A 46 13.32 -27.37 1.03
C ALA A 46 14.59 -27.86 0.33
N VAL A 47 14.55 -28.09 -0.99
CA VAL A 47 15.72 -28.46 -1.80
C VAL A 47 16.75 -27.34 -1.79
N GLN A 48 16.34 -26.10 -2.06
CA GLN A 48 17.22 -24.92 -2.07
C GLN A 48 17.94 -24.73 -0.73
N ARG A 49 17.23 -24.91 0.40
CA ARG A 49 17.86 -24.83 1.73
C ARG A 49 18.89 -25.93 1.96
N ARG A 50 18.61 -27.16 1.52
CA ARG A 50 19.57 -28.28 1.62
C ARG A 50 20.81 -28.05 0.77
N GLN A 51 20.66 -27.38 -0.37
CA GLN A 51 21.77 -27.03 -1.26
C GLN A 51 22.55 -25.79 -0.83
N GLY A 52 22.12 -25.09 0.24
CA GLY A 52 22.80 -23.89 0.72
C GLY A 52 22.48 -22.61 -0.05
N PHE A 53 21.41 -22.61 -0.87
CA PHE A 53 20.95 -21.44 -1.64
C PHE A 53 19.59 -20.93 -1.15
N PRO A 54 19.47 -20.48 0.11
CA PRO A 54 18.21 -19.97 0.62
C PRO A 54 17.79 -18.68 -0.10
N ALA A 55 16.48 -18.51 -0.24
CA ALA A 55 15.86 -17.30 -0.77
C ALA A 55 14.98 -16.62 0.29
N ILE A 56 14.77 -15.32 0.14
CA ILE A 56 13.91 -14.52 1.02
C ILE A 56 12.49 -14.51 0.48
N ARG A 57 11.54 -15.05 1.25
CA ARG A 57 10.11 -14.99 0.92
C ARG A 57 9.61 -13.54 0.84
N VAL A 58 9.03 -13.15 -0.28
CA VAL A 58 8.44 -11.84 -0.51
C VAL A 58 6.99 -12.00 -0.91
N HIS A 59 6.08 -11.49 -0.08
CA HIS A 59 4.65 -11.54 -0.39
C HIS A 59 4.30 -10.54 -1.50
N LEU A 60 3.70 -11.06 -2.56
CA LEU A 60 3.17 -10.28 -3.66
C LEU A 60 1.67 -10.05 -3.49
N HIS A 61 1.23 -8.85 -3.87
CA HIS A 61 -0.18 -8.46 -3.89
C HIS A 61 -0.60 -8.20 -5.32
N ALA A 62 -1.68 -8.82 -5.76
CA ALA A 62 -2.10 -8.80 -7.16
C ALA A 62 -2.33 -7.38 -7.67
N GLY A 63 -3.04 -6.53 -6.91
CA GLY A 63 -3.30 -5.15 -7.30
C GLY A 63 -2.03 -4.30 -7.45
N LYS A 64 -1.03 -4.51 -6.59
CA LYS A 64 0.25 -3.79 -6.67
C LYS A 64 1.09 -4.27 -7.85
N TYR A 65 1.05 -5.57 -8.11
CA TYR A 65 1.74 -6.16 -9.24
C TYR A 65 1.13 -5.71 -10.56
N LYS A 66 -0.20 -5.69 -10.68
CA LYS A 66 -0.91 -5.17 -11.85
C LYS A 66 -0.56 -3.72 -12.15
N ALA A 67 -0.61 -2.85 -11.14
CA ALA A 67 -0.23 -1.45 -11.30
C ALA A 67 1.23 -1.32 -11.76
N TRP A 68 2.13 -2.10 -11.14
CA TRP A 68 3.54 -2.10 -11.53
C TRP A 68 3.77 -2.59 -12.97
N LEU A 69 3.06 -3.63 -13.43
CA LEU A 69 3.13 -4.07 -14.83
C LEU A 69 2.69 -2.97 -15.80
N GLN A 70 1.61 -2.26 -15.47
CA GLN A 70 1.10 -1.15 -16.26
C GLN A 70 2.10 0.02 -16.32
N ASP A 71 2.63 0.42 -15.17
CA ASP A 71 3.61 1.52 -15.06
C ASP A 71 4.88 1.24 -15.86
N ASN A 72 5.27 -0.04 -15.98
CA ASN A 72 6.48 -0.45 -16.70
C ASN A 72 6.20 -0.96 -18.14
N SER A 73 4.94 -0.93 -18.58
CA SER A 73 4.52 -1.48 -19.89
C SER A 73 5.00 -2.92 -20.12
N LEU A 74 4.94 -3.76 -19.07
CA LEU A 74 5.39 -5.15 -19.08
C LEU A 74 4.20 -6.11 -19.15
N SER A 75 4.42 -7.29 -19.76
CA SER A 75 3.51 -8.43 -19.63
C SER A 75 3.79 -9.21 -18.34
N SER A 76 2.76 -9.90 -17.85
CA SER A 76 2.91 -10.79 -16.71
C SER A 76 3.60 -12.07 -17.15
N SER A 77 4.72 -12.38 -16.52
CA SER A 77 5.40 -13.65 -16.69
C SER A 77 6.06 -14.08 -15.38
N ARG A 78 6.51 -15.32 -15.30
CA ARG A 78 7.35 -15.77 -14.18
C ARG A 78 8.56 -14.86 -13.95
N GLN A 79 9.15 -14.33 -15.02
CA GLN A 79 10.30 -13.41 -14.93
C GLN A 79 9.90 -12.07 -14.31
N THR A 80 8.77 -11.48 -14.72
CA THR A 80 8.35 -10.17 -14.20
C THR A 80 7.83 -10.28 -12.77
N LEU A 81 7.23 -11.42 -12.39
CA LEU A 81 6.93 -11.74 -10.98
C LEU A 81 8.19 -11.76 -10.11
N GLN A 82 9.25 -12.40 -10.59
CA GLN A 82 10.53 -12.47 -9.90
C GLN A 82 11.18 -11.09 -9.77
N GLN A 83 11.18 -10.28 -10.85
CA GLN A 83 11.70 -8.92 -10.83
C GLN A 83 10.95 -8.04 -9.83
N PHE A 84 9.61 -8.11 -9.82
CA PHE A 84 8.80 -7.36 -8.88
C PHE A 84 9.07 -7.77 -7.42
N ALA A 85 9.22 -9.07 -7.15
CA ALA A 85 9.60 -9.57 -5.83
C ALA A 85 10.99 -9.06 -5.40
N GLN A 86 11.95 -9.03 -6.31
CA GLN A 86 13.30 -8.54 -6.07
C GLN A 86 13.28 -7.03 -5.75
N GLN A 87 12.60 -6.22 -6.56
CA GLN A 87 12.46 -4.78 -6.30
C GLN A 87 11.81 -4.51 -4.94
N ARG A 88 10.81 -5.30 -4.54
CA ARG A 88 10.17 -5.18 -3.22
C ARG A 88 11.13 -5.50 -2.07
N LEU A 89 11.99 -6.51 -2.26
CA LEU A 89 13.03 -6.85 -1.29
C LEU A 89 14.09 -5.74 -1.20
N ASP A 90 14.55 -5.22 -2.32
CA ASP A 90 15.59 -4.19 -2.37
C ASP A 90 15.09 -2.87 -1.78
N MET A 91 13.84 -2.48 -2.05
CA MET A 91 13.22 -1.34 -1.38
C MET A 91 13.16 -1.53 0.15
N LYS A 92 12.89 -2.75 0.62
CA LYS A 92 12.89 -3.06 2.07
C LYS A 92 14.30 -2.99 2.65
N ARG A 93 15.32 -3.43 1.90
CA ARG A 93 16.73 -3.33 2.28
C ARG A 93 17.19 -1.88 2.35
N ALA A 94 16.88 -1.08 1.34
CA ALA A 94 17.20 0.35 1.30
C ALA A 94 16.62 1.11 2.50
N ARG A 95 15.32 0.91 2.81
CA ARG A 95 14.68 1.49 4.00
C ARG A 95 15.31 1.04 5.32
N LYS A 96 15.86 -0.18 5.36
CA LYS A 96 16.56 -0.69 6.54
C LYS A 96 17.95 -0.06 6.68
N ALA A 97 18.67 0.11 5.59
CA ALA A 97 19.97 0.78 5.56
C ALA A 97 19.85 2.25 6.00
N GLU A 98 18.87 2.97 5.47
CA GLU A 98 18.57 4.37 5.85
C GLU A 98 18.35 4.52 7.37
N ARG A 99 17.59 3.59 7.97
CA ARG A 99 17.36 3.55 9.44
C ARG A 99 18.59 3.14 10.25
N ALA A 100 19.53 2.41 9.65
CA ALA A 100 20.76 2.00 10.32
C ALA A 100 21.81 3.13 10.28
N GLU A 101 21.86 3.88 9.18
CA GLU A 101 22.73 5.04 8.97
C GLU A 101 22.24 6.29 9.70
N SER A 102 20.92 6.37 9.96
CA SER A 102 20.33 7.31 10.89
C SER A 102 20.13 6.61 12.24
N PRO A 103 21.17 6.46 13.10
CA PRO A 103 20.93 5.98 14.45
C PRO A 103 19.92 6.93 15.06
N SER A 104 18.72 6.41 15.32
CA SER A 104 17.66 7.16 15.96
C SER A 104 18.27 7.86 17.16
N THR A 105 18.23 9.19 17.17
CA THR A 105 18.46 9.95 18.39
C THR A 105 17.58 9.32 19.45
N PRO A 106 18.15 8.77 20.53
CA PRO A 106 17.36 8.06 21.52
C PRO A 106 16.48 9.10 22.21
N TRP A 107 15.18 9.08 21.90
CA TRP A 107 14.14 9.71 22.72
C TRP A 107 14.30 11.22 23.00
N THR A 108 14.68 12.02 22.01
CA THR A 108 14.48 13.48 22.10
C THR A 108 13.76 13.97 20.87
N GLN A 109 12.54 14.47 21.08
CA GLN A 109 11.57 14.94 20.09
C GLN A 109 10.77 13.82 19.40
N ALA A 110 9.62 13.51 20.00
CA ALA A 110 8.47 13.17 19.18
C ALA A 110 8.33 14.28 18.11
N PRO A 111 8.37 13.97 16.80
CA PRO A 111 7.95 14.96 15.82
C PRO A 111 6.53 15.36 16.23
N ALA A 112 6.32 16.64 16.50
CA ALA A 112 4.98 17.17 16.57
C ALA A 112 4.34 16.82 15.23
N LEU A 113 3.51 15.77 15.24
CA LEU A 113 2.64 15.47 14.11
C LEU A 113 2.02 16.80 13.70
N PRO A 114 2.12 17.24 12.43
CA PRO A 114 1.11 18.14 11.96
C PRO A 114 -0.19 17.37 12.15
N THR A 115 -0.97 17.77 13.16
CA THR A 115 -2.33 17.32 13.43
C THR A 115 -3.20 17.82 12.28
N HIS A 116 -2.96 17.29 11.09
CA HIS A 116 -3.71 17.58 9.90
C HIS A 116 -4.98 16.73 9.88
N CYS A 117 -5.74 16.79 10.98
CA CYS A 117 -6.99 16.05 11.16
C CYS A 117 -7.92 16.68 12.22
N THR A 118 -7.92 18.00 12.40
CA THR A 118 -8.88 18.69 13.30
C THR A 118 -9.56 19.92 12.71
N HIS A 119 -9.56 20.11 11.38
CA HIS A 119 -10.25 21.27 10.76
C HIS A 119 -11.66 20.99 10.23
N ARG A 120 -12.11 19.72 10.15
CA ARG A 120 -13.47 19.41 9.68
C ARG A 120 -14.60 19.95 10.58
N PRO A 121 -14.56 19.81 11.92
CA PRO A 121 -15.69 20.28 12.73
C PRO A 121 -15.77 21.81 12.81
N ILE A 122 -14.62 22.50 12.79
CA ILE A 122 -14.56 23.98 12.83
C ILE A 122 -15.11 24.58 11.54
N ALA A 123 -14.78 23.99 10.38
CA ALA A 123 -15.34 24.44 9.10
C ALA A 123 -16.87 24.26 9.07
N VAL A 124 -17.39 23.13 9.57
CA VAL A 124 -18.84 22.90 9.65
C VAL A 124 -19.52 23.91 10.56
N LEU A 125 -18.95 24.23 11.72
CA LEU A 125 -19.46 25.27 12.63
C LEU A 125 -19.47 26.65 11.96
N ALA A 126 -18.42 27.01 11.24
CA ALA A 126 -18.35 28.28 10.51
C ALA A 126 -19.44 28.39 9.42
N TYR A 127 -19.67 27.31 8.65
CA TYR A 127 -20.76 27.27 7.67
C TYR A 127 -22.15 27.33 8.32
N LEU A 128 -22.34 26.67 9.47
CA LEU A 128 -23.61 26.69 10.20
C LEU A 128 -23.93 28.09 10.75
N LEU A 129 -22.93 28.78 11.32
CA LEU A 129 -23.07 30.15 11.79
C LEU A 129 -23.33 31.12 10.64
N LEU A 130 -22.66 30.95 9.50
CA LEU A 130 -22.90 31.77 8.31
C LEU A 130 -24.32 31.57 7.76
N ALA A 131 -24.81 30.34 7.72
CA ALA A 131 -26.17 30.04 7.27
C ALA A 131 -27.24 30.65 8.19
N ILE A 132 -27.02 30.60 9.51
CA ILE A 132 -27.92 31.24 10.49
C ILE A 132 -27.93 32.76 10.29
N ALA A 133 -26.74 33.39 10.15
CA ALA A 133 -26.63 34.83 9.95
C ALA A 133 -27.32 35.31 8.65
N LEU A 134 -27.15 34.55 7.57
CA LEU A 134 -27.86 34.82 6.30
C LEU A 134 -29.37 34.63 6.44
N GLY A 135 -29.81 33.61 7.17
CA GLY A 135 -31.23 33.36 7.45
C GLY A 135 -31.86 34.50 8.25
N THR A 136 -31.20 34.99 9.30
CA THR A 136 -31.69 36.11 10.12
C THR A 136 -31.70 37.41 9.33
N LEU A 137 -30.69 37.67 8.48
CA LEU A 137 -30.66 38.85 7.62
C LEU A 137 -31.80 38.83 6.59
N LEU A 138 -32.07 37.67 6.00
CA LEU A 138 -33.17 37.50 5.05
C LEU A 138 -34.55 37.64 5.72
N LEU A 139 -34.69 37.17 6.97
CA LEU A 139 -35.92 37.32 7.74
C LEU A 139 -36.19 38.80 8.08
N GLU A 140 -35.16 39.52 8.55
CA GLU A 140 -35.23 40.97 8.81
C GLU A 140 -35.57 41.76 7.55
N LEU A 141 -34.97 41.42 6.40
CA LEU A 141 -35.31 42.03 5.12
C LEU A 141 -36.75 41.73 4.69
N PHE A 142 -37.24 40.52 4.96
CA PHE A 142 -38.61 40.13 4.63
C PHE A 142 -39.64 40.84 5.52
N ASP A 143 -39.38 40.97 6.83
CA ASP A 143 -40.22 41.71 7.76
C ASP A 143 -40.22 43.21 7.46
N LEU A 144 -39.08 43.78 7.02
CA LEU A 144 -39.00 45.18 6.58
C LEU A 144 -39.81 45.43 5.29
N VAL A 145 -39.84 44.46 4.38
CA VAL A 145 -40.63 44.51 3.14
C VAL A 145 -42.12 44.28 3.41
N GLN A 146 -42.49 43.42 4.36
CA GLN A 146 -43.89 43.16 4.74
C GLN A 146 -44.50 44.26 5.63
N GLY A 147 -43.72 44.88 6.51
CA GLY A 147 -44.13 46.02 7.33
C GLY A 147 -44.29 47.34 6.55
N SER A 148 -43.93 47.33 5.26
CA SER A 148 -44.03 48.47 4.34
C SER A 148 -45.21 48.36 3.35
N ARG A 149 -46.25 47.57 3.67
CA ARG A 149 -47.54 47.64 2.98
C ARG A 149 -48.57 48.36 3.88
N PRO A 150 -49.13 49.50 3.45
CA PRO A 150 -50.13 50.25 4.21
C PRO A 150 -51.46 49.50 4.37
#